data_AF-A0A4Q6AQW5-F1
#
_entry.id   AF-A0A4Q6AQW5-F1
#
_cell.length_a   1.000
_cell.length_b   1.000
_cell.length_c   1.000
_cell.angle_alpha   90.00
_cell.angle_beta   90.00
_cell.angle_gamma   90.00
#
_symmetry.space_group_name_H-M   'P 1'
#
loop_
_entity.id
_entity.type
_entity.pdbx_description
1 polymer ?
#
loop_
_entity_poly.entity_id
_entity_poly.type
_entity_poly.pdbx_seq_one_letter_code
_entity_poly.pdbx_strand_id
1 'polypeptide(L)' 'TGLRENANALVVGIENKSQRILNPESDMTLKEDDVLFIVGNKTRVKTLLRRHDAREGTVEFSMPKDKTGQG' A
#
# COMPACT_ATOMS: atom_id res chain seq x y z
N THR A 1 7.53 -1.48 -14.49
CA THR A 1 6.06 -1.41 -14.33
C THR A 1 5.76 -1.28 -12.85
N GLY A 2 4.74 -0.53 -12.46
CA GLY A 2 4.45 -0.17 -11.06
C GLY A 2 2.99 -0.34 -10.67
N LEU A 3 2.54 0.40 -9.64
CA LEU A 3 1.18 0.31 -9.09
C LEU A 3 0.10 0.68 -10.12
N ARG A 4 0.36 1.70 -10.93
CA ARG A 4 -0.59 2.22 -11.92
C ARG A 4 -0.95 1.16 -12.96
N GLU A 5 0.06 0.56 -13.60
CA GLU A 5 -0.15 -0.39 -14.69
C GLU A 5 -0.62 -1.75 -14.17
N ASN A 6 -0.05 -2.21 -13.06
CA ASN A 6 -0.31 -3.56 -12.55
C ASN A 6 -1.59 -3.65 -11.70
N ALA A 7 -1.98 -2.58 -11.00
CA ALA A 7 -3.08 -2.61 -10.06
C ALA A 7 -4.21 -1.59 -10.33
N ASN A 8 -4.11 -0.76 -11.38
CA ASN A 8 -4.97 0.43 -11.55
C ASN A 8 -5.03 1.22 -10.24
N ALA A 9 -3.86 1.47 -9.66
CA ALA A 9 -3.73 2.08 -8.36
C ALA A 9 -2.87 3.34 -8.42
N LEU A 10 -3.15 4.27 -7.51
CA LEU A 10 -2.47 5.55 -7.36
C LEU A 10 -2.10 5.75 -5.89
N VAL A 11 -0.87 6.18 -5.63
CA VAL A 11 -0.47 6.67 -4.32
C VAL A 11 -1.06 8.08 -4.16
N VAL A 12 -1.91 8.27 -3.15
CA VAL A 12 -2.55 9.56 -2.87
C VAL A 12 -1.90 10.29 -1.70
N GLY A 13 -1.11 9.59 -0.90
CA GLY A 13 -0.29 10.20 0.12
C GLY A 13 0.73 9.25 0.73
N ILE A 14 1.70 9.84 1.40
CA ILE A 14 2.71 9.15 2.20
C ILE A 14 2.75 9.82 3.57
N GLU A 15 2.76 9.03 4.62
CA GLU A 15 3.05 9.47 5.98
C GLU A 15 4.39 8.89 6.41
N ASN A 16 5.33 9.76 6.75
CA ASN A 16 6.64 9.37 7.26
C ASN A 16 6.95 10.10 8.56
N LYS A 17 7.07 9.37 9.66
CA LYS A 17 7.36 9.90 11.01
C LYS A 17 6.44 11.07 11.43
N SER A 18 6.78 12.29 11.03
CA SER A 18 6.13 13.55 11.41
C SER A 18 5.51 14.32 10.25
N GLN A 19 5.61 13.83 9.00
CA GLN A 19 5.10 14.53 7.83
C GLN A 19 4.05 13.70 7.09
N ARG A 20 3.07 14.42 6.53
CA ARG A 20 2.08 13.90 5.59
C ARG A 20 2.25 14.62 4.27
N ILE A 21 2.51 13.84 3.23
CA ILE A 21 2.71 14.31 1.86
C ILE A 21 1.49 13.87 1.06
N LEU A 22 0.73 14.81 0.51
CA LEU A 22 -0.40 14.54 -0.37
C LEU A 22 0.06 14.58 -1.82
N ASN A 23 -0.42 13.63 -2.63
CA ASN A 23 -0.06 13.48 -4.03
C ASN A 23 1.48 13.54 -4.25
N PRO A 24 2.22 12.54 -3.76
CA PRO A 24 3.68 12.54 -3.87
C PRO A 24 4.13 12.51 -5.33
N GLU A 25 5.31 13.08 -5.58
CA GLU A 25 5.93 13.05 -6.89
C GLU A 25 6.28 11.61 -7.32
N SER A 26 6.26 11.36 -8.62
CA SER A 26 6.45 10.02 -9.18
C SER A 26 7.85 9.44 -9.00
N ASP A 27 8.84 10.30 -8.75
CA ASP A 27 10.25 9.96 -8.51
C ASP A 27 10.60 9.86 -7.02
N MET A 28 9.62 10.01 -6.12
CA MET A 28 9.83 9.86 -4.69
C MET A 28 10.28 8.44 -4.33
N THR A 29 11.40 8.35 -3.60
CA THR A 29 11.90 7.08 -3.05
C THR A 29 11.31 6.84 -1.66
N LEU A 30 10.67 5.69 -1.49
CA LEU A 30 10.12 5.25 -0.19
C LEU A 30 11.25 4.85 0.77
N LYS A 31 11.04 5.12 2.06
CA LYS A 31 11.92 4.73 3.14
C LYS A 31 11.26 3.64 3.98
N GLU A 32 12.08 2.92 4.74
CA GLU A 32 11.56 2.04 5.78
C GLU A 32 10.65 2.83 6.75
N ASP A 33 9.62 2.14 7.24
CA ASP A 33 8.56 2.69 8.09
C ASP A 33 7.62 3.73 7.46
N ASP A 34 7.77 4.03 6.16
CA ASP A 34 6.80 4.88 5.46
C ASP A 34 5.44 4.19 5.34
N VAL A 35 4.37 4.92 5.64
CA VAL A 35 2.99 4.48 5.43
C VAL A 35 2.46 5.06 4.12
N LEU A 36 2.12 4.19 3.17
CA LEU A 36 1.54 4.59 1.89
C LEU A 36 0.01 4.52 1.92
N PHE A 37 -0.62 5.60 1.47
CA PHE A 37 -2.05 5.62 1.18
C PHE A 37 -2.27 5.41 -0.32
N ILE A 38 -2.93 4.31 -0.68
CA ILE A 38 -3.15 3.88 -2.06
C ILE A 38 -4.64 3.75 -2.31
N VAL A 39 -5.11 4.31 -3.42
CA VAL A 39 -6.45 4.03 -3.99
C VAL A 39 -6.28 3.17 -5.23
N GLY A 40 -7.14 2.16 -5.42
CA GLY A 40 -7.05 1.31 -6.60
C GLY A 40 -7.93 0.07 -6.50
N ASN A 41 -7.75 -0.85 -7.45
CA ASN A 41 -8.50 -2.11 -7.44
C ASN A 41 -8.02 -3.03 -6.31
N LYS A 42 -8.87 -3.26 -5.31
CA LYS A 42 -8.56 -4.06 -4.09
C LYS A 42 -7.92 -5.42 -4.40
N THR A 43 -8.47 -6.17 -5.36
CA THR A 43 -7.97 -7.52 -5.70
C THR A 43 -6.61 -7.45 -6.36
N ARG A 44 -6.41 -6.52 -7.31
CA ARG A 44 -5.13 -6.38 -8.02
C ARG A 44 -4.03 -5.84 -7.11
N VAL A 45 -4.32 -4.87 -6.25
CA VAL A 45 -3.38 -4.35 -5.24
C VAL A 45 -2.92 -5.48 -4.33
N LYS A 46 -3.86 -6.25 -3.74
CA LYS A 46 -3.51 -7.38 -2.87
C LYS A 46 -2.66 -8.44 -3.57
N THR A 47 -2.98 -8.76 -4.82
CA THR A 47 -2.21 -9.74 -5.61
C THR A 47 -0.80 -9.24 -5.92
N LEU A 48 -0.65 -7.95 -6.25
CA LEU A 48 0.66 -7.35 -6.50
C LEU A 48 1.54 -7.37 -5.24
N LEU A 49 1.00 -6.99 -4.09
CA LEU A 49 1.74 -6.96 -2.82
C LEU A 49 2.20 -8.37 -2.39
N ARG A 50 1.31 -9.38 -2.47
CA ARG A 50 1.68 -10.77 -2.16
C ARG A 50 2.80 -11.33 -3.04
N ARG A 51 2.86 -10.93 -4.31
CA ARG A 51 3.95 -11.34 -5.22
C ARG A 51 5.30 -10.80 -4.77
N HIS A 52 5.30 -9.65 -4.09
CA HIS A 52 6.52 -9.05 -3.56
C HIS A 52 6.96 -9.75 -2.26
N ASP A 53 6.03 -10.01 -1.34
CA ASP A 53 6.32 -10.72 -0.08
C ASP A 53 6.87 -12.14 -0.31
N ALA A 54 6.35 -12.84 -1.33
CA ALA A 54 6.81 -14.17 -1.71
C ALA A 54 8.22 -14.18 -2.32
N ARG A 55 8.74 -13.03 -2.76
CA ARG A 55 10.09 -12.89 -3.30
C ARG A 55 11.12 -12.50 -2.25
N GLU A 56 10.70 -11.84 -1.16
CA GLU A 56 11.57 -11.36 -0.07
C GLU A 56 11.51 -12.23 1.21
N GLY A 57 10.62 -13.23 1.27
CA GLY A 57 10.46 -14.08 2.46
C GLY A 57 9.48 -13.48 3.47
N THR A 58 8.29 -14.07 3.51
CA THR A 58 7.21 -13.96 4.51
C THR A 58 7.15 -12.70 5.38
N VAL A 59 6.28 -11.75 5.01
CA VAL A 59 5.77 -10.72 5.93
C VAL A 59 4.33 -11.08 6.34
N GLU A 60 4.08 -11.30 7.64
CA GLU A 60 2.72 -11.51 8.14
C GLU A 60 1.95 -10.19 8.22
N PHE A 61 1.01 -10.00 7.31
CA PHE A 61 0.13 -8.82 7.32
C PHE A 61 -1.12 -9.10 8.17
N SER A 62 -1.13 -8.59 9.41
CA SER A 62 -2.32 -8.55 10.26
C SER A 62 -3.33 -7.54 9.71
N MET A 63 -4.46 -8.01 9.18
CA MET A 63 -5.58 -7.12 8.85
C MET A 63 -6.32 -6.73 10.12
N PRO A 64 -6.55 -5.43 10.39
CA PRO A 64 -7.47 -5.03 11.45
C PRO A 64 -8.85 -5.61 11.11
N LYS A 65 -9.41 -6.37 12.05
CA LYS A 65 -10.75 -6.93 11.94
C LYS A 65 -11.73 -5.77 11.84
N ASP A 66 -12.39 -5.67 10.70
CA ASP A 66 -13.54 -4.80 10.49
C ASP A 66 -14.57 -5.05 11.60
N LYS A 67 -14.98 -3.97 12.28
CA LYS A 67 -16.11 -3.96 13.22
C LYS A 67 -17.40 -3.80 12.42
N THR A 68 -17.84 -4.86 11.75
CA THR A 68 -19.19 -4.94 11.18
C THR A 68 -20.12 -5.76 12.08
N GLY A 69 -21.08 -5.07 12.71
CA GLY A 69 -22.35 -5.57 13.28
C GLY A 69 -22.21 -6.38 14.58
N GLN A 70 -22.69 -5.96 15.75
CA GLN A 70 -24.09 -5.86 16.17
C GLN A 70 -24.95 -7.05 15.71
N GLY A 71 -25.37 -7.87 16.68
CA GLY A 71 -26.19 -9.06 16.54
C GLY A 71 -25.88 -10.07 17.64
#